data_AF-A0A1A7X9Z4-F1
#
_entry.id   AF-A0A1A7X9Z4-F1
#
_cell.length_a   1.000
_cell.length_b   1.000
_cell.length_c   1.000
_cell.angle_alpha   90.00
_cell.angle_beta   90.00
_cell.angle_gamma   90.00
#
_symmetry.space_group_name_H-M   'P 1'
#
loop_
_entity.id
_entity.type
_entity.pdbx_description
1 polymer ?
#
loop_
_entity_poly.entity_id
_entity_poly.type
_entity_poly.pdbx_seq_one_letter_code
_entity_poly.pdbx_strand_id
1 'polypeptide(L)'
;MPSGLRGLMIAVMMAALMSSLTSIFNSSSTLFTMDIWKKHRPLATERELLLVGRIVTVILVVVSVVWIPILQSANSGQLYDYIQSVTSCLAPPVTAVFTLAVFWKRANEQG
;
A
#
# COMPACT_ATOMS: atom_id res chain seq x y z
N MET A 1 -5.93 -33.03 6.96
CA MET A 1 -7.08 -32.45 6.24
C MET A 1 -7.27 -33.20 4.93
N PRO A 2 -8.52 -33.49 4.49
CA PRO A 2 -8.77 -34.15 3.20
C PRO A 2 -8.09 -33.39 2.06
N SER A 3 -7.53 -34.11 1.09
CA SER A 3 -6.71 -33.57 -0.01
C SER A 3 -7.42 -32.47 -0.81
N GLY A 4 -8.74 -32.59 -1.02
CA GLY A 4 -9.55 -31.55 -1.68
C GLY A 4 -9.69 -30.24 -0.89
N LEU A 5 -9.85 -30.32 0.44
CA LEU A 5 -9.95 -29.16 1.32
C LEU A 5 -8.62 -28.40 1.44
N ARG A 6 -7.48 -29.12 1.36
CA ARG A 6 -6.15 -28.50 1.35
C ARG A 6 -5.91 -27.67 0.08
N GLY A 7 -6.37 -28.17 -1.07
CA GLY A 7 -6.33 -27.43 -2.34
C GLY A 7 -7.20 -26.17 -2.30
N LEU A 8 -8.43 -26.29 -1.76
CA LEU A 8 -9.34 -25.16 -1.56
C LEU A 8 -8.70 -24.08 -0.67
N MET A 9 -8.09 -24.46 0.45
CA MET A 9 -7.47 -23.51 1.38
C MET A 9 -6.35 -22.70 0.71
N ILE A 10 -5.46 -23.36 -0.03
CA ILE A 10 -4.36 -22.68 -0.73
C ILE A 10 -4.91 -21.74 -1.81
N ALA A 11 -5.92 -22.18 -2.57
CA ALA A 11 -6.57 -21.35 -3.58
C ALA A 11 -7.20 -20.08 -2.97
N VAL A 12 -7.91 -20.22 -1.84
CA VAL A 12 -8.52 -19.09 -1.12
C VAL A 12 -7.44 -18.15 -0.57
N MET A 13 -6.35 -18.66 0.00
CA MET A 13 -5.26 -17.84 0.50
C MET A 13 -4.60 -17.04 -0.62
N MET A 14 -4.30 -17.67 -1.76
CA MET A 14 -3.73 -16.97 -2.92
C MET A 14 -4.69 -15.93 -3.49
N ALA A 15 -5.99 -16.23 -3.56
CA ALA A 15 -7.00 -15.29 -4.00
C ALA A 15 -7.11 -14.08 -3.05
N ALA A 16 -7.09 -14.30 -1.73
CA ALA A 16 -7.12 -13.25 -0.73
C ALA A 16 -5.87 -12.35 -0.77
N LEU A 17 -4.70 -12.96 -0.99
CA LEU A 17 -3.43 -12.22 -1.18
C LEU A 17 -3.48 -11.37 -2.45
N MET A 18 -3.90 -11.94 -3.59
CA MET A 18 -4.06 -11.20 -4.84
C MET A 18 -5.05 -10.04 -4.72
N SER A 19 -6.16 -10.24 -4.00
CA SER A 19 -7.15 -9.20 -3.77
C SER A 19 -6.57 -8.04 -2.94
N SER A 20 -5.86 -8.37 -1.85
CA SER A 20 -5.17 -7.37 -1.02
C SER A 20 -4.12 -6.59 -1.81
N LEU A 21 -3.28 -7.29 -2.58
CA LEU A 21 -2.27 -6.65 -3.44
C LEU A 21 -2.91 -5.73 -4.48
N THR A 22 -3.96 -6.20 -5.15
CA THR A 22 -4.70 -5.39 -6.14
C THR A 22 -5.29 -4.14 -5.50
N SER A 23 -5.86 -4.26 -4.30
CA SER A 23 -6.41 -3.12 -3.56
C SER A 23 -5.33 -2.12 -3.16
N ILE A 24 -4.19 -2.58 -2.63
CA ILE A 24 -3.07 -1.72 -2.23
C ILE A 24 -2.48 -0.99 -3.44
N PHE A 25 -2.25 -1.70 -4.55
CA PHE A 25 -1.71 -1.10 -5.77
C PHE A 25 -2.70 -0.12 -6.42
N ASN A 26 -3.98 -0.45 -6.45
CA ASN A 26 -5.01 0.44 -6.97
C ASN A 26 -5.10 1.72 -6.12
N SER A 27 -5.17 1.60 -4.79
CA SER A 27 -5.21 2.76 -3.89
C SER A 27 -3.94 3.61 -3.99
N SER A 28 -2.76 2.98 -4.08
CA SER A 28 -1.48 3.69 -4.23
C SER A 28 -1.39 4.41 -5.56
N SER A 29 -1.87 3.79 -6.64
CA SER A 29 -1.98 4.44 -7.95
C SER A 29 -2.90 5.65 -7.88
N THR A 30 -4.07 5.54 -7.25
CA THR A 30 -4.99 6.67 -7.11
C THR A 30 -4.40 7.79 -6.27
N LEU A 31 -3.76 7.48 -5.13
CA LEU A 31 -3.07 8.46 -4.30
C LEU A 31 -1.98 9.18 -5.09
N PHE A 32 -1.11 8.46 -5.79
CA PHE A 32 -0.04 9.08 -6.58
C PHE A 32 -0.61 9.93 -7.73
N THR A 33 -1.63 9.44 -8.43
CA THR A 33 -2.25 10.16 -9.54
C THR A 33 -3.03 11.40 -9.06
N MET A 34 -3.72 11.33 -7.92
CA MET A 34 -4.56 12.43 -7.42
C MET A 34 -3.78 13.44 -6.57
N ASP A 35 -2.87 13.00 -5.70
CA ASP A 35 -2.11 13.89 -4.81
C ASP A 35 -0.87 14.49 -5.48
N ILE A 36 -0.17 13.72 -6.32
CA ILE A 36 1.09 14.17 -6.95
C ILE A 36 0.83 14.70 -8.36
N TRP A 37 0.19 13.90 -9.22
CA TRP A 37 0.06 14.28 -10.64
C TRP A 37 -0.92 15.43 -10.86
N LYS A 38 -2.10 15.39 -10.21
CA LYS A 38 -3.10 16.45 -10.32
C LYS A 38 -2.63 17.78 -9.70
N LYS A 39 -1.79 17.73 -8.66
CA LYS A 39 -1.17 18.91 -8.04
C LYS A 39 -0.10 19.55 -8.93
N HIS A 40 0.61 18.76 -9.73
CA HIS A 40 1.63 19.26 -10.66
C HIS A 40 1.05 19.71 -12.02
N ARG A 41 -0.03 19.06 -12.50
CA ARG A 41 -0.71 19.37 -13.77
C ARG A 41 -2.25 19.38 -13.57
N PRO A 42 -2.85 20.54 -13.25
CA PRO A 42 -4.30 20.64 -12.99
C PRO A 42 -5.20 20.45 -14.23
N LEU A 43 -4.64 20.42 -15.44
CA LEU A 43 -5.33 20.18 -16.72
C LEU A 43 -5.10 18.76 -17.31
N ALA A 44 -4.69 17.79 -16.49
CA ALA A 44 -4.46 16.43 -16.99
C ALA A 44 -5.78 15.77 -17.46
N THR A 45 -5.77 15.18 -18.66
CA THR A 45 -6.95 14.50 -19.22
C THR A 45 -7.15 13.15 -18.53
N GLU A 46 -8.39 12.66 -18.39
CA GLU A 46 -8.68 11.37 -17.72
C GLU A 46 -7.87 10.19 -18.28
N ARG A 47 -7.62 10.18 -19.60
CA ARG A 47 -6.79 9.17 -20.27
C ARG A 47 -5.32 9.22 -19.82
N GLU A 48 -4.77 10.40 -19.57
CA GLU A 48 -3.41 10.56 -19.06
C GLU A 48 -3.33 10.09 -17.60
N LEU A 49 -4.34 10.42 -16.78
CA LEU A 49 -4.44 9.93 -15.41
C LEU A 49 -4.39 8.40 -15.35
N LEU A 50 -5.13 7.72 -16.23
CA LEU A 50 -5.16 6.27 -16.31
C LEU A 50 -3.83 5.67 -16.79
N LEU A 51 -3.17 6.29 -17.78
CA LEU A 51 -1.84 5.87 -18.25
C LEU A 51 -0.77 6.03 -17.16
N VAL A 52 -0.74 7.19 -16.50
CA VAL A 52 0.20 7.46 -15.41
C VAL A 52 -0.05 6.52 -14.24
N GLY A 53 -1.31 6.29 -13.86
CA GLY A 53 -1.65 5.32 -12.81
C GLY A 53 -1.15 3.91 -13.12
N ARG A 54 -1.31 3.47 -14.39
CA ARG A 54 -0.81 2.16 -14.82
C ARG A 54 0.72 2.07 -14.77
N ILE A 55 1.43 3.12 -15.19
CA ILE A 55 2.90 3.20 -15.12
C ILE A 55 3.37 3.15 -13.66
N VAL A 56 2.75 3.94 -12.78
CA VAL A 56 3.08 3.96 -11.34
C VAL A 56 2.84 2.59 -10.72
N THR A 57 1.72 1.94 -11.06
CA THR A 57 1.44 0.57 -10.60
C THR A 57 2.54 -0.40 -11.00
N VAL A 58 2.99 -0.35 -12.26
CA VAL A 58 4.09 -1.21 -12.74
C VAL A 58 5.39 -0.91 -11.99
N ILE A 59 5.73 0.36 -11.78
CA ILE A 59 6.92 0.76 -11.01
C ILE A 59 6.84 0.25 -9.57
N LEU A 60 5.69 0.40 -8.90
CA LEU A 60 5.47 -0.10 -7.54
C LEU A 60 5.62 -1.62 -7.46
N VAL A 61 5.12 -2.36 -8.45
CA VAL A 61 5.30 -3.82 -8.52
C VAL A 61 6.78 -4.18 -8.67
N VAL A 62 7.52 -3.49 -9.55
CA VAL A 62 8.96 -3.74 -9.73
C VAL A 62 9.73 -3.49 -8.44
N VAL A 63 9.49 -2.35 -7.79
CA VAL A 63 10.13 -2.02 -6.50
C VAL A 63 9.78 -3.07 -5.44
N SER A 64 8.53 -3.52 -5.38
CA SER A 64 8.09 -4.56 -4.44
C SER A 64 8.81 -5.88 -4.66
N VAL A 65 8.98 -6.31 -5.93
CA VAL A 65 9.72 -7.54 -6.28
C VAL A 65 11.20 -7.44 -5.93
N VAL A 66 11.81 -6.28 -6.17
CA VAL A 66 13.21 -6.00 -5.80
C VAL A 66 13.41 -5.99 -4.28
N TRP A 67 12.36 -5.71 -3.50
CA TRP A 67 12.42 -5.73 -2.03
C TRP A 67 12.36 -7.14 -1.43
N ILE A 68 11.86 -8.14 -2.15
CA ILE A 68 11.76 -9.55 -1.70
C ILE A 68 13.12 -10.11 -1.24
N PRO A 69 14.24 -9.99 -1.98
CA PRO A 69 15.53 -10.53 -1.53
C PRO A 69 16.05 -9.86 -0.25
N ILE A 70 15.74 -8.57 -0.03
CA ILE A 70 16.11 -7.84 1.18
C ILE A 70 15.38 -8.43 2.39
N LEU A 71 14.08 -8.73 2.21
CA LEU A 71 13.24 -9.40 3.20
C LEU A 71 13.71 -10.84 3.47
N GLN A 72 14.20 -11.57 2.47
CA GLN A 72 14.75 -12.93 2.67
C GLN A 72 16.12 -12.94 3.36
N SER A 73 16.89 -11.87 3.22
CA SER A 73 18.20 -11.72 3.87
C SER A 73 18.05 -11.45 5.38
N ALA A 74 16.89 -10.94 5.80
CA ALA A 74 16.48 -10.89 7.20
C ALA A 74 15.84 -12.23 7.57
N ASN A 75 16.56 -13.09 8.30
CA ASN A 75 16.11 -14.41 8.74
C ASN A 75 14.65 -14.41 9.23
N SER A 76 13.92 -15.48 8.93
CA SER A 76 12.47 -15.68 9.08
C SER A 76 11.86 -15.37 10.47
N GLY A 77 12.65 -15.18 11.52
CA GLY A 77 12.19 -14.66 12.82
C GLY A 77 12.07 -13.14 12.89
N GLN A 78 12.90 -12.39 12.16
CA GLN A 78 12.91 -10.93 12.16
C GLN A 78 11.97 -10.31 11.12
N LEU A 79 11.38 -11.08 10.20
CA LEU A 79 10.48 -10.54 9.18
C LEU A 79 9.22 -9.93 9.82
N TYR A 80 8.64 -10.64 10.78
CA TYR A 80 7.48 -10.16 11.52
C TYR A 80 7.86 -8.95 12.39
N ASP A 81 9.01 -9.00 13.08
CA ASP A 81 9.52 -7.87 13.86
C ASP A 81 9.83 -6.65 12.99
N TYR A 82 10.29 -6.86 11.75
CA TYR A 82 10.54 -5.80 10.77
C TYR A 82 9.24 -5.15 10.31
N ILE A 83 8.25 -5.94 9.90
CA ILE A 83 6.92 -5.44 9.52
C ILE A 83 6.29 -4.69 10.70
N GLN A 84 6.40 -5.23 11.91
CA GLN A 84 5.84 -4.63 13.11
C GLN A 84 6.59 -3.35 13.50
N SER A 85 7.92 -3.29 13.36
CA SER A 85 8.72 -2.08 13.62
C SER A 85 8.35 -0.96 12.66
N VAL A 86 8.22 -1.25 11.36
CA VAL A 86 7.79 -0.28 10.35
C VAL A 86 6.37 0.23 10.65
N THR A 87 5.45 -0.69 10.95
CA THR A 87 4.06 -0.33 11.29
C THR A 87 4.01 0.50 12.58
N SER A 88 4.81 0.16 13.59
CA SER A 88 4.85 0.86 14.87
C SER A 88 5.48 2.25 14.78
N CYS A 89 6.35 2.51 13.81
CA CYS A 89 6.85 3.85 13.55
C CYS A 89 5.83 4.72 12.79
N LEU A 90 5.04 4.14 11.89
CA LEU A 90 4.12 4.88 11.01
C LEU A 90 2.71 5.03 11.59
N ALA A 91 2.19 4.04 12.30
CA ALA A 91 0.82 4.05 12.80
C ALA A 91 0.57 5.15 13.86
N PRO A 92 1.42 5.35 14.89
CA PRO A 92 1.17 6.37 15.91
C PRO A 92 1.05 7.80 15.38
N PRO A 93 1.95 8.32 14.51
CA PRO A 93 1.80 9.67 13.99
C PRO A 93 0.58 9.82 13.09
N VAL A 94 0.27 8.83 12.26
CA VAL A 94 -0.94 8.84 11.42
C VAL A 94 -2.19 8.89 12.29
N THR A 95 -2.29 8.03 13.31
CA THR A 95 -3.40 8.03 14.26
C THR A 95 -3.47 9.32 15.06
N ALA A 96 -2.35 9.90 15.47
CA ALA A 96 -2.31 11.18 16.18
C ALA A 96 -2.87 12.31 15.32
N VAL A 97 -2.45 12.41 14.05
CA VAL A 97 -2.96 13.43 13.11
C VAL A 97 -4.45 13.24 12.83
N PHE A 98 -4.90 12.01 12.59
CA PHE A 98 -6.34 11.74 12.39
C PHE A 98 -7.18 12.03 13.64
N THR A 99 -6.68 11.67 14.83
CA THR A 99 -7.38 11.94 16.10
C THR A 99 -7.46 13.45 16.34
N LEU A 100 -6.37 14.18 16.14
CA LEU A 100 -6.37 15.65 16.22
C LEU A 100 -7.31 16.26 15.18
N ALA A 101 -7.30 15.80 13.92
CA ALA A 101 -8.20 16.32 12.88
C ALA A 101 -9.70 16.11 13.21
N VAL A 102 -10.06 14.98 13.83
CA VAL A 102 -11.45 14.66 14.19
C VAL A 102 -11.91 15.39 15.45
N PHE A 103 -11.08 15.42 16.51
CA PHE A 103 -11.45 16.02 17.78
C PHE A 103 -11.17 17.53 17.84
N TRP A 104 -10.32 18.06 16.98
CA TRP A 104 -9.90 19.47 16.96
C TRP A 104 -10.19 20.13 15.61
N LYS A 105 -11.41 20.68 15.44
CA LYS A 105 -11.86 21.42 14.24
C LYS A 105 -11.03 22.68 13.87
N ARG A 106 -9.98 23.00 14.63
CA ARG A 106 -9.07 24.14 14.45
C ARG A 106 -7.64 23.76 14.07
N ALA A 107 -7.38 22.48 13.80
CA ALA A 107 -6.07 21.99 13.38
C ALA A 107 -5.88 22.39 11.92
N ASN A 108 -5.07 23.42 11.71
CA ASN A 108 -4.78 23.96 10.38
C ASN A 108 -3.56 23.24 9.80
N GLU A 109 -3.39 23.31 8.48
CA GLU A 109 -2.35 22.64 7.66
C GLU A 109 -0.88 22.90 8.10
N GLN A 110 -0.65 23.75 9.11
CA GLN A 110 0.66 24.08 9.68
C GLN A 110 0.91 23.53 11.10
N GLY A 111 -0.05 22.85 11.74
CA GLY A 111 0.13 22.29 13.09
C GLY A 111 -1.12 21.65 13.68
#